data_AF-A0A317Y7X6-F1
#
_entry.id   AF-A0A317Y7X6-F1
#
_cell.length_a   1.000
_cell.length_b   1.000
_cell.length_c   1.000
_cell.angle_alpha   90.00
_cell.angle_beta   90.00
_cell.angle_gamma   90.00
#
_symmetry.space_group_name_H-M   'P 1'
#
loop_
_entity.id
_entity.type
_entity.pdbx_description
1 polymer ?
#
loop_
_entity_poly.entity_id
_entity_poly.type
_entity_poly.pdbx_seq_one_letter_code
_entity_poly.pdbx_strand_id
1 'polypeptide(L)'
;MSEEQFLAVAIEAAKSAGEVLLCTPCLLTLFSCRLLTGCWFPEQIIRKGFYQTKNVEHKGQVDLVTETDKACEDLIFNHLRKHFPDHKFIGEEESAALGATADLTDDPTWIVDPLDGTTNFVHGFPFVCVSVGLTIGKIPTVGVVFNPIMNELFTAVRGKGAFLNGSPIKASSQDELVKALLVTEDLLRKSAGDTKLIIILIDQAGTNRDKTTVDDTTNRINRLLYKIRSIRMCGSLALNMCGVACGRLDLCYEIGFGGPWDVAAGAVILQEAGGLVFDPSGGEFDLMSRRMAGSNSLLKDKFVKELGDTN
;
A
#
# COMPACT_ATOMS: atom_id res chain seq x y z
N MET A 1 1.56 -3.04 -19.43
CA MET A 1 1.48 -1.58 -19.60
C MET A 1 2.92 -1.06 -19.71
N SER A 2 3.24 -0.09 -20.57
CA SER A 2 4.65 0.37 -20.74
C SER A 2 5.09 1.36 -19.65
N GLU A 3 6.41 1.54 -19.45
CA GLU A 3 7.04 2.58 -18.60
C GLU A 3 6.39 3.95 -18.79
N GLU A 4 6.24 4.34 -20.04
CA GLU A 4 5.63 5.60 -20.44
C GLU A 4 4.18 5.75 -19.96
N GLN A 5 3.39 4.67 -19.83
CA GLN A 5 1.97 4.77 -19.43
C GLN A 5 1.80 4.97 -17.92
N PHE A 6 2.48 4.17 -17.10
CA PHE A 6 2.53 4.37 -15.64
C PHE A 6 3.04 5.77 -15.32
N LEU A 7 4.11 6.15 -16.00
CA LEU A 7 4.85 7.35 -15.70
C LEU A 7 4.19 8.59 -16.30
N ALA A 8 3.54 8.49 -17.47
CA ALA A 8 2.66 9.55 -17.96
C ALA A 8 1.51 9.76 -16.98
N VAL A 9 0.89 8.71 -16.44
CA VAL A 9 -0.15 8.87 -15.42
C VAL A 9 0.41 9.53 -14.16
N ALA A 10 1.56 9.09 -13.64
CA ALA A 10 2.18 9.71 -12.45
C ALA A 10 2.62 11.16 -12.68
N ILE A 11 3.16 11.48 -13.86
CA ILE A 11 3.60 12.83 -14.23
C ILE A 11 2.41 13.73 -14.53
N GLU A 12 1.40 13.25 -15.25
CA GLU A 12 0.18 13.99 -15.55
C GLU A 12 -0.63 14.22 -14.28
N ALA A 13 -0.68 13.23 -13.38
CA ALA A 13 -1.21 13.37 -12.04
C ALA A 13 -0.48 14.45 -11.24
N ALA A 14 0.86 14.39 -11.16
CA ALA A 14 1.67 15.38 -10.46
C ALA A 14 1.51 16.80 -11.04
N LYS A 15 1.41 16.92 -12.37
CA LYS A 15 1.14 18.19 -13.07
C LYS A 15 -0.27 18.72 -12.82
N SER A 16 -1.27 17.84 -12.75
CA SER A 16 -2.66 18.24 -12.47
C SER A 16 -2.91 18.60 -11.01
N ALA A 17 -2.09 18.08 -10.10
CA ALA A 17 -2.12 18.36 -8.67
C ALA A 17 -1.52 19.73 -8.29
N GLY A 18 -0.65 20.28 -9.14
CA GLY A 18 -0.10 21.62 -9.01
C GLY A 18 -0.53 22.50 -10.18
N GLU A 19 -1.69 23.14 -10.11
CA GLU A 19 -1.98 24.25 -11.04
C GLU A 19 -1.03 25.42 -10.70
N VAL A 20 0.07 25.54 -11.44
CA VAL A 20 0.64 26.78 -12.02
C VAL A 20 1.94 26.44 -12.79
N LEU A 21 1.96 26.85 -14.07
CA LEU A 21 3.08 26.91 -15.03
C LEU A 21 3.66 25.58 -15.55
N LEU A 22 3.08 25.06 -16.63
CA LEU A 22 3.85 24.73 -17.85
C LEU A 22 2.94 24.95 -19.06
N CYS A 23 3.23 26.04 -19.79
CA CYS A 23 2.52 26.49 -20.97
C CYS A 23 2.48 25.39 -22.05
N THR A 24 1.30 25.07 -22.59
CA THR A 24 1.14 24.16 -23.74
C THR A 24 1.51 24.92 -25.02
N PRO A 25 2.53 24.47 -25.78
CA PRO A 25 2.30 23.57 -26.91
C PRO A 25 3.49 22.63 -27.19
N CYS A 26 3.62 21.54 -26.42
CA CYS A 26 4.47 20.37 -26.77
C CYS A 26 3.74 19.02 -26.57
N LEU A 27 2.42 19.07 -26.32
CA LEU A 27 1.61 17.94 -25.86
C LEU A 27 1.35 16.85 -26.92
N LEU A 28 1.77 17.02 -28.17
CA LEU A 28 1.54 16.06 -29.26
C LEU A 28 2.75 15.18 -29.62
N THR A 29 3.93 15.44 -29.06
CA THR A 29 5.16 14.72 -29.47
C THR A 29 5.64 13.66 -28.47
N LEU A 30 5.00 13.52 -27.31
CA LEU A 30 5.30 12.47 -26.33
C LEU A 30 4.42 11.20 -26.48
N PHE A 31 3.41 11.23 -27.36
CA PHE A 31 2.47 10.12 -27.57
C PHE A 31 2.86 9.17 -28.71
N SER A 32 4.06 9.31 -29.27
CA SER A 32 4.54 8.50 -30.40
C SER A 32 5.90 7.86 -30.11
N CYS A 33 5.95 6.93 -29.14
CA CYS A 33 7.04 5.95 -29.11
C CYS A 33 6.54 4.54 -28.75
N ARG A 34 5.54 4.07 -29.49
CA ARG A 34 4.98 2.73 -29.36
C ARG A 34 5.92 1.58 -29.81
N LEU A 35 7.23 1.79 -30.01
CA LEU A 35 7.95 0.91 -30.94
C LEU A 35 9.39 0.47 -30.65
N LEU A 36 10.03 0.72 -29.50
CA LEU A 36 11.44 0.31 -29.37
C LEU A 36 11.87 -0.56 -28.17
N THR A 37 11.11 -0.71 -27.08
CA THR A 37 11.51 -1.67 -26.01
C THR A 37 10.36 -2.39 -25.28
N GLY A 38 9.14 -1.84 -25.27
CA GLY A 38 7.93 -2.58 -24.88
C GLY A 38 7.83 -3.09 -23.44
N CYS A 39 8.62 -2.60 -22.47
CA CYS A 39 8.64 -3.15 -21.10
C CYS A 39 8.87 -2.11 -19.99
N TRP A 40 8.21 -2.29 -18.85
CA TRP A 40 8.43 -1.55 -17.58
C TRP A 40 9.62 -2.20 -16.85
N PHE A 41 10.70 -1.47 -16.57
CA PHE A 41 11.89 -2.10 -16.00
C PHE A 41 11.69 -2.69 -14.59
N PRO A 42 11.00 -2.04 -13.63
CA PRO A 42 10.70 -2.70 -12.35
C PRO A 42 9.76 -3.90 -12.50
N GLU A 43 8.84 -3.90 -13.48
CA GLU A 43 8.00 -5.08 -13.78
C GLU A 43 8.88 -6.24 -14.21
N GLN A 44 9.82 -6.00 -15.12
CA GLN A 44 10.74 -7.04 -15.58
C GLN A 44 11.62 -7.54 -14.44
N ILE A 45 12.14 -6.63 -13.61
CA ILE A 45 13.00 -6.96 -12.46
C ILE A 45 12.21 -7.84 -11.49
N ILE A 46 11.02 -7.42 -11.07
CA ILE A 46 10.16 -8.17 -10.14
C ILE A 46 9.70 -9.49 -10.77
N ARG A 47 9.16 -9.50 -12.00
CA ARG A 47 8.70 -10.74 -12.63
C ARG A 47 9.84 -11.74 -12.83
N LYS A 48 11.02 -11.28 -13.25
CA LYS A 48 12.19 -12.13 -13.40
C LYS A 48 12.63 -12.69 -12.06
N GLY A 49 12.77 -11.85 -11.03
CA GLY A 49 13.15 -12.28 -9.69
C GLY A 49 12.12 -13.20 -9.03
N PHE A 50 10.82 -12.98 -9.27
CA PHE A 50 9.72 -13.74 -8.68
C PHE A 50 9.78 -15.23 -9.03
N TYR A 51 10.13 -15.56 -10.28
CA TYR A 51 10.25 -16.94 -10.77
C TYR A 51 11.65 -17.54 -10.67
N GLN A 52 12.62 -16.81 -10.12
CA GLN A 52 14.00 -17.28 -9.94
C GLN A 52 14.28 -17.66 -8.47
N THR A 53 15.39 -18.37 -8.26
CA THR A 53 15.94 -18.57 -6.91
C THR A 53 16.39 -17.22 -6.38
N LYS A 54 15.99 -16.90 -5.15
CA LYS A 54 16.18 -15.57 -4.55
C LYS A 54 17.32 -15.61 -3.55
N ASN A 55 18.19 -14.59 -3.61
CA ASN A 55 19.12 -14.29 -2.55
C ASN A 55 18.36 -13.44 -1.52
N VAL A 56 18.16 -13.99 -0.33
CA VAL A 56 17.40 -13.36 0.75
C VAL A 56 18.37 -12.85 1.81
N GLU A 57 18.35 -11.55 2.04
CA GLU A 57 19.01 -10.90 3.19
C GLU A 57 17.96 -10.64 4.28
N HIS A 58 18.38 -10.60 5.55
CA HIS A 58 17.49 -10.36 6.69
C HIS A 58 17.74 -8.95 7.27
N LYS A 59 16.71 -8.11 7.30
CA LYS A 59 16.69 -6.79 7.98
C LYS A 59 16.35 -6.89 9.47
N GLY A 60 15.83 -8.04 9.92
CA GLY A 60 15.44 -8.31 11.30
C GLY A 60 15.27 -9.80 11.58
N GLN A 61 14.53 -10.18 12.64
CA GLN A 61 14.29 -11.60 12.95
C GLN A 61 13.48 -12.32 11.86
N VAL A 62 12.61 -11.60 11.16
CA VAL A 62 11.72 -12.14 10.11
C VAL A 62 11.58 -11.25 8.89
N ASP A 63 12.10 -10.03 8.95
CA ASP A 63 12.01 -9.03 7.88
C ASP A 63 13.05 -9.34 6.80
N LEU A 64 12.61 -9.37 5.55
CA LEU A 64 13.38 -9.86 4.40
C LEU A 64 13.62 -8.71 3.42
N VAL A 65 14.78 -8.75 2.76
CA VAL A 65 15.06 -7.87 1.61
C VAL A 65 15.81 -8.67 0.56
N THR A 66 15.57 -8.35 -0.71
CA THR A 66 16.30 -8.95 -1.82
C THR A 66 17.04 -7.88 -2.62
N GLU A 67 17.95 -8.33 -3.49
CA GLU A 67 18.58 -7.48 -4.51
C GLU A 67 17.55 -6.80 -5.44
N THR A 68 16.34 -7.38 -5.56
CA THR A 68 15.22 -6.85 -6.33
C THR A 68 14.71 -5.54 -5.75
N ASP A 69 14.53 -5.48 -4.42
CA ASP A 69 13.97 -4.33 -3.71
C ASP A 69 14.87 -3.09 -3.91
N LYS A 70 16.18 -3.24 -3.65
CA LYS A 70 17.18 -2.17 -3.85
C LYS A 70 17.27 -1.71 -5.30
N ALA A 71 17.27 -2.65 -6.26
CA ALA A 71 17.34 -2.32 -7.68
C ALA A 71 16.09 -1.57 -8.17
N CYS A 72 14.91 -1.94 -7.65
CA CYS A 72 13.65 -1.27 -7.94
C CYS A 72 13.64 0.15 -7.36
N GLU A 73 14.08 0.35 -6.11
CA GLU A 73 14.12 1.68 -5.48
C GLU A 73 15.06 2.62 -6.23
N ASP A 74 16.30 2.17 -6.50
CA ASP A 74 17.29 2.96 -7.25
C ASP A 74 16.75 3.41 -8.61
N LEU A 75 16.06 2.51 -9.32
CA LEU A 75 15.50 2.82 -10.63
C LEU A 75 14.40 3.88 -10.51
N ILE A 76 13.45 3.68 -9.60
CA ILE A 76 12.32 4.60 -9.39
C ILE A 76 12.86 5.98 -8.97
N PHE A 77 13.77 6.03 -8.01
CA PHE A 77 14.36 7.27 -7.52
C PHE A 77 15.17 8.00 -8.58
N ASN A 78 16.05 7.32 -9.30
CA ASN A 78 16.83 7.93 -10.37
C ASN A 78 15.92 8.51 -11.46
N HIS A 79 14.85 7.80 -11.80
CA HIS A 79 13.88 8.25 -12.79
C HIS A 79 13.10 9.49 -12.31
N LEU A 80 12.60 9.46 -11.08
CA LEU A 80 11.84 10.57 -10.49
C LEU A 80 12.72 11.81 -10.28
N ARG A 81 13.94 11.66 -9.76
CA ARG A 81 14.91 12.77 -9.59
C ARG A 81 15.24 13.46 -10.90
N LYS A 82 15.32 12.70 -12.01
CA LYS A 82 15.57 13.27 -13.34
C LYS A 82 14.45 14.21 -13.80
N HIS A 83 13.19 13.93 -13.44
CA HIS A 83 12.02 14.70 -13.86
C HIS A 83 11.58 15.75 -12.83
N PHE A 84 11.88 15.50 -11.56
CA PHE A 84 11.49 16.32 -10.42
C PHE A 84 12.71 16.55 -9.51
N PRO A 85 13.72 17.30 -9.97
CA PRO A 85 14.98 17.47 -9.24
C PRO A 85 14.82 18.20 -7.90
N ASP A 86 13.77 19.02 -7.75
CA ASP A 86 13.49 19.80 -6.55
C ASP A 86 12.57 19.07 -5.55
N HIS A 87 12.10 17.86 -5.87
CA HIS A 87 11.25 17.08 -4.98
C HIS A 87 12.09 16.29 -3.97
N LYS A 88 11.46 15.96 -2.84
CA LYS A 88 12.03 15.08 -1.81
C LYS A 88 11.60 13.63 -2.00
N PHE A 89 12.27 12.73 -1.29
CA PHE A 89 12.08 11.29 -1.39
C PHE A 89 12.05 10.65 0.00
N ILE A 90 11.17 9.67 0.18
CA ILE A 90 11.12 8.75 1.32
C ILE A 90 10.96 7.35 0.73
N GLY A 91 11.97 6.50 0.91
CA GLY A 91 11.96 5.11 0.44
C GLY A 91 12.09 4.14 1.60
N GLU A 92 11.56 2.94 1.44
CA GLU A 92 11.74 1.87 2.42
C GLU A 92 13.22 1.53 2.59
N GLU A 93 13.94 1.27 1.49
CA GLU A 93 15.31 0.77 1.54
C GLU A 93 16.29 1.84 2.02
N GLU A 94 16.12 3.08 1.54
CA GLU A 94 16.86 4.24 2.05
C GLU A 94 16.62 4.45 3.56
N SER A 95 15.37 4.35 4.03
CA SER A 95 15.05 4.49 5.46
C SER A 95 15.64 3.36 6.30
N ALA A 96 15.61 2.12 5.79
CA ALA A 96 16.21 0.95 6.44
C ALA A 96 17.74 1.09 6.52
N ALA A 97 18.39 1.56 5.46
CA ALA A 97 19.83 1.79 5.44
C ALA A 97 20.28 2.90 6.40
N LEU A 98 19.47 3.94 6.59
CA LEU A 98 19.73 5.04 7.51
C LEU A 98 19.30 4.74 8.96
N GLY A 99 18.49 3.71 9.17
CA GLY A 99 17.90 3.38 10.48
C GLY A 99 16.87 4.41 10.98
N ALA A 100 16.42 5.31 10.09
CA ALA A 100 15.46 6.36 10.39
C ALA A 100 14.69 6.75 9.13
N THR A 101 13.40 7.03 9.28
CA THR A 101 12.58 7.61 8.21
C THR A 101 12.77 9.13 8.20
N ALA A 102 12.96 9.71 7.02
CA ALA A 102 13.06 11.15 6.87
C ALA A 102 11.76 11.86 7.27
N ASP A 103 11.88 13.08 7.82
CA ASP A 103 10.73 13.89 8.19
C ASP A 103 9.91 14.28 6.95
N LEU A 104 8.59 14.13 7.05
CA LEU A 104 7.68 14.59 6.01
C LEU A 104 7.51 16.12 6.10
N THR A 105 7.92 16.82 5.05
CA THR A 105 7.84 18.29 4.96
C THR A 105 6.70 18.76 4.06
N ASP A 106 6.49 20.08 3.95
CA ASP A 106 5.48 20.64 3.05
C ASP A 106 5.90 20.58 1.56
N ASP A 107 7.19 20.38 1.30
CA ASP A 107 7.70 20.23 -0.07
C ASP A 107 7.15 18.94 -0.72
N PRO A 108 6.94 18.95 -2.06
CA PRO A 108 6.54 17.76 -2.78
C PRO A 108 7.47 16.57 -2.50
N THR A 109 6.92 15.50 -1.95
CA THR A 109 7.71 14.34 -1.49
C THR A 109 7.15 13.06 -2.08
N TRP A 110 7.98 12.35 -2.85
CA TRP A 110 7.70 11.02 -3.36
C TRP A 110 7.98 9.99 -2.27
N ILE A 111 6.99 9.15 -1.98
CA ILE A 111 7.06 8.10 -0.96
C ILE A 111 6.92 6.76 -1.68
N VAL A 112 7.93 5.91 -1.61
CA VAL A 112 8.05 4.72 -2.46
C VAL A 112 8.28 3.47 -1.62
N ASP A 113 7.47 2.46 -1.90
CA ASP A 113 7.78 1.07 -1.58
C ASP A 113 8.16 0.37 -2.90
N PRO A 114 9.42 -0.04 -3.08
CA PRO A 114 9.86 -0.69 -4.30
C PRO A 114 9.28 -2.10 -4.48
N LEU A 115 8.88 -2.77 -3.40
CA LEU A 115 8.34 -4.14 -3.40
C LEU A 115 7.57 -4.45 -2.10
N ASP A 116 6.35 -3.95 -1.99
CA ASP A 116 5.44 -4.30 -0.88
C ASP A 116 5.09 -5.80 -0.99
N GLY A 117 5.20 -6.50 0.13
CA GLY A 117 5.04 -7.94 0.24
C GLY A 117 6.31 -8.73 -0.07
N THR A 118 7.50 -8.29 0.39
CA THR A 118 8.76 -9.01 0.17
C THR A 118 8.70 -10.48 0.61
N THR A 119 8.01 -10.83 1.69
CA THR A 119 7.82 -12.24 2.08
C THR A 119 7.00 -13.01 1.05
N ASN A 120 5.90 -12.42 0.55
CA ASN A 120 5.13 -12.97 -0.55
C ASN A 120 6.00 -13.18 -1.79
N PHE A 121 6.86 -12.21 -2.11
CA PHE A 121 7.82 -12.31 -3.20
C PHE A 121 8.77 -13.50 -3.00
N VAL A 122 9.39 -13.62 -1.82
CA VAL A 122 10.29 -14.72 -1.49
C VAL A 122 9.62 -16.08 -1.69
N HIS A 123 8.39 -16.22 -1.21
CA HIS A 123 7.62 -17.46 -1.29
C HIS A 123 6.90 -17.70 -2.63
N GLY A 124 6.91 -16.73 -3.55
CA GLY A 124 6.18 -16.83 -4.83
C GLY A 124 4.66 -16.71 -4.68
N PHE A 125 4.18 -16.05 -3.63
CA PHE A 125 2.77 -15.69 -3.48
C PHE A 125 2.48 -14.40 -4.27
N PRO A 126 1.47 -14.34 -5.15
CA PRO A 126 1.34 -13.29 -6.17
C PRO A 126 0.77 -11.96 -5.65
N PHE A 127 0.69 -11.74 -4.34
CA PHE A 127 0.31 -10.47 -3.72
C PHE A 127 1.56 -9.65 -3.41
N VAL A 128 2.14 -9.07 -4.47
CA VAL A 128 3.31 -8.19 -4.39
C VAL A 128 3.04 -6.97 -5.26
N CYS A 129 3.55 -5.80 -4.87
CA CYS A 129 3.38 -4.61 -5.70
C CYS A 129 4.48 -3.57 -5.51
N VAL A 130 4.60 -2.69 -6.50
CA VAL A 130 5.30 -1.41 -6.33
C VAL A 130 4.28 -0.37 -5.87
N SER A 131 4.58 0.38 -4.82
CA SER A 131 3.74 1.48 -4.29
C SER A 131 4.48 2.81 -4.46
N VAL A 132 3.84 3.78 -5.11
CA VAL A 132 4.39 5.13 -5.30
C VAL A 132 3.33 6.17 -4.95
N GLY A 133 3.56 6.89 -3.87
CA GLY A 133 2.76 8.04 -3.44
C GLY A 133 3.48 9.36 -3.69
N LEU A 134 2.72 10.43 -3.97
CA LEU A 134 3.21 11.80 -3.92
C LEU A 134 2.40 12.58 -2.90
N THR A 135 3.10 13.22 -1.98
CA THR A 135 2.52 14.21 -1.06
C THR A 135 2.87 15.63 -1.49
N ILE A 136 1.94 16.56 -1.30
CA ILE A 136 2.15 18.01 -1.49
C ILE A 136 1.59 18.69 -0.24
N GLY A 137 2.39 19.49 0.47
CA GLY A 137 1.96 20.08 1.73
C GLY A 137 1.59 19.01 2.77
N LYS A 138 2.32 17.89 2.80
CA LYS A 138 2.06 16.69 3.63
C LYS A 138 0.75 15.94 3.32
N ILE A 139 0.04 16.34 2.26
CA ILE A 139 -1.23 15.73 1.89
C ILE A 139 -0.99 14.71 0.77
N PRO A 140 -1.37 13.42 0.94
CA PRO A 140 -1.38 12.44 -0.14
C PRO A 140 -2.23 12.94 -1.31
N THR A 141 -1.62 13.03 -2.48
CA THR A 141 -2.22 13.70 -3.65
C THR A 141 -2.23 12.83 -4.90
N VAL A 142 -1.19 12.02 -5.11
CA VAL A 142 -1.14 11.01 -6.18
C VAL A 142 -0.82 9.67 -5.56
N GLY A 143 -1.49 8.62 -6.01
CA GLY A 143 -1.21 7.24 -5.62
C GLY A 143 -1.17 6.32 -6.82
N VAL A 144 -0.11 5.52 -6.90
CA VAL A 144 0.03 4.46 -7.90
C VAL A 144 0.48 3.18 -7.22
N VAL A 145 -0.27 2.10 -7.41
CA VAL A 145 0.06 0.76 -6.90
C VAL A 145 0.00 -0.22 -8.06
N PHE A 146 1.08 -0.93 -8.32
CA PHE A 146 1.17 -1.85 -9.45
C PHE A 146 1.60 -3.24 -9.01
N ASN A 147 0.72 -4.23 -9.21
CA ASN A 147 1.05 -5.64 -9.06
C ASN A 147 1.49 -6.21 -10.43
N PRO A 148 2.79 -6.53 -10.62
CA PRO A 148 3.31 -7.01 -11.89
C PRO A 148 2.98 -8.48 -12.18
N ILE A 149 2.60 -9.26 -11.17
CA ILE A 149 2.25 -10.69 -11.33
C ILE A 149 0.79 -10.83 -11.79
N MET A 150 -0.10 -10.03 -11.21
CA MET A 150 -1.52 -9.99 -11.56
C MET A 150 -1.83 -9.02 -12.70
N ASN A 151 -0.86 -8.18 -13.10
CA ASN A 151 -1.01 -7.13 -14.10
C ASN A 151 -2.18 -6.18 -13.75
N GLU A 152 -2.16 -5.70 -12.51
CA GLU A 152 -3.15 -4.77 -11.97
C GLU A 152 -2.48 -3.46 -11.60
N LEU A 153 -2.83 -2.39 -12.31
CA LEU A 153 -2.44 -1.03 -12.01
C LEU A 153 -3.60 -0.29 -11.37
N PHE A 154 -3.41 0.12 -10.12
CA PHE A 154 -4.26 1.07 -9.44
C PHE A 154 -3.65 2.47 -9.51
N THR A 155 -4.45 3.45 -9.88
CA THR A 155 -4.03 4.86 -9.99
C THR A 155 -5.11 5.78 -9.46
N ALA A 156 -4.70 6.83 -8.76
CA ALA A 156 -5.60 7.89 -8.34
C ALA A 156 -4.88 9.23 -8.23
N VAL A 157 -5.64 10.30 -8.46
CA VAL A 157 -5.23 11.68 -8.22
C VAL A 157 -6.34 12.35 -7.44
N ARG A 158 -5.97 13.10 -6.41
CA ARG A 158 -6.93 13.82 -5.56
C ARG A 158 -7.92 14.64 -6.40
N GLY A 159 -9.21 14.39 -6.22
CA GLY A 159 -10.32 15.01 -6.94
C GLY A 159 -10.55 14.52 -8.38
N LYS A 160 -9.90 13.45 -8.83
CA LYS A 160 -10.02 12.91 -10.20
C LYS A 160 -10.54 11.47 -10.27
N GLY A 161 -10.80 10.86 -9.11
CA GLY A 161 -11.24 9.46 -9.02
C GLY A 161 -10.09 8.46 -9.05
N ALA A 162 -10.45 7.21 -8.76
CA ALA A 162 -9.54 6.07 -8.75
C ALA A 162 -9.84 5.11 -9.91
N PHE A 163 -8.81 4.46 -10.43
CA PHE A 163 -8.89 3.58 -11.58
C PHE A 163 -8.09 2.29 -11.36
N LEU A 164 -8.60 1.18 -11.89
CA LEU A 164 -7.91 -0.10 -12.06
C LEU A 164 -7.77 -0.38 -13.55
N ASN A 165 -6.53 -0.47 -14.04
CA ASN A 165 -6.23 -0.69 -15.46
C ASN A 165 -6.98 0.30 -16.38
N GLY A 166 -7.09 1.57 -15.95
CA GLY A 166 -7.78 2.65 -16.66
C GLY A 166 -9.31 2.64 -16.52
N SER A 167 -9.90 1.64 -15.87
CA SER A 167 -11.35 1.59 -15.60
C SER A 167 -11.67 2.20 -14.23
N PRO A 168 -12.68 3.08 -14.09
CA PRO A 168 -13.05 3.64 -12.79
C PRO A 168 -13.42 2.55 -11.78
N ILE A 169 -13.01 2.74 -10.52
CA ILE A 169 -13.34 1.84 -9.40
C ILE A 169 -14.10 2.58 -8.30
N LYS A 170 -14.78 1.82 -7.44
CA LYS A 170 -15.50 2.34 -6.29
C LYS A 170 -15.46 1.33 -5.14
N ALA A 171 -15.35 1.83 -3.91
CA ALA A 171 -15.48 1.02 -2.72
C ALA A 171 -16.86 0.33 -2.66
N SER A 172 -16.93 -0.80 -1.95
CA SER A 172 -18.18 -1.56 -1.82
C SER A 172 -19.29 -0.75 -1.15
N SER A 173 -20.54 -1.17 -1.34
CA SER A 173 -21.69 -0.60 -0.63
C SER A 173 -22.15 -1.47 0.55
N GLN A 174 -21.29 -2.34 1.08
CA GLN A 174 -21.63 -3.22 2.20
C GLN A 174 -21.80 -2.39 3.48
N ASP A 175 -22.96 -2.46 4.10
CA ASP A 175 -23.30 -1.70 5.30
C ASP A 175 -23.32 -2.56 6.56
N GLU A 176 -23.38 -3.89 6.45
CA GLU A 176 -23.42 -4.79 7.60
C GLU A 176 -22.05 -5.44 7.86
N LEU A 177 -21.48 -5.20 9.05
CA LEU A 177 -20.19 -5.75 9.43
C LEU A 177 -20.17 -7.29 9.32
N VAL A 178 -21.24 -7.98 9.73
CA VAL A 178 -21.35 -9.45 9.67
C VAL A 178 -21.30 -10.03 8.25
N LYS A 179 -21.57 -9.19 7.24
CA LYS A 179 -21.48 -9.56 5.82
C LYS A 179 -20.16 -9.13 5.19
N ALA A 180 -19.38 -8.29 5.87
CA ALA A 180 -18.16 -7.67 5.38
C ALA A 180 -16.95 -8.64 5.36
N LEU A 181 -16.11 -8.50 4.34
CA LEU A 181 -14.82 -9.15 4.20
C LEU A 181 -13.72 -8.21 4.69
N LEU A 182 -13.12 -8.57 5.82
CA LEU A 182 -12.01 -7.86 6.44
C LEU A 182 -10.68 -8.38 5.90
N VAL A 183 -9.70 -7.49 5.75
CA VAL A 183 -8.29 -7.87 5.61
C VAL A 183 -7.45 -7.22 6.71
N THR A 184 -6.51 -7.95 7.27
CA THR A 184 -5.55 -7.44 8.24
C THR A 184 -4.36 -8.38 8.30
N GLU A 185 -3.20 -7.87 8.69
CA GLU A 185 -2.00 -8.67 8.88
C GLU A 185 -1.67 -8.90 10.38
N ASP A 186 -2.58 -8.49 11.28
CA ASP A 186 -2.50 -8.68 12.73
C ASP A 186 -2.43 -10.19 13.11
N LEU A 187 -1.55 -10.59 14.04
CA LEU A 187 -1.43 -11.96 14.58
C LEU A 187 -2.67 -12.52 15.29
N LEU A 188 -2.90 -13.83 15.11
CA LEU A 188 -3.69 -14.68 16.02
C LEU A 188 -2.79 -15.73 16.69
N ARG A 189 -2.77 -15.78 18.03
CA ARG A 189 -2.20 -16.90 18.80
C ARG A 189 -3.23 -17.61 19.68
N LYS A 190 -3.10 -18.94 19.74
CA LYS A 190 -3.82 -19.85 20.63
C LYS A 190 -3.73 -19.41 22.11
N SER A 191 -4.87 -19.19 22.76
CA SER A 191 -4.96 -19.25 24.22
C SER A 191 -5.07 -20.71 24.65
N ALA A 192 -4.24 -21.15 25.59
CA ALA A 192 -4.29 -22.50 26.13
C ALA A 192 -5.50 -22.60 27.08
N GLY A 193 -6.62 -23.17 26.60
CA GLY A 193 -7.79 -23.40 27.45
C GLY A 193 -9.02 -23.95 26.72
N ASP A 194 -9.32 -23.49 25.51
CA ASP A 194 -10.56 -23.86 24.82
C ASP A 194 -10.33 -24.46 23.43
N THR A 195 -10.92 -25.63 23.21
CA THR A 195 -10.86 -26.41 21.97
C THR A 195 -11.69 -25.75 20.88
N LYS A 196 -11.17 -24.70 20.24
CA LYS A 196 -11.54 -24.31 18.87
C LYS A 196 -10.27 -24.06 18.08
N LEU A 197 -10.00 -24.98 17.16
CA LEU A 197 -8.86 -24.95 16.25
C LEU A 197 -9.04 -23.79 15.26
N ILE A 198 -8.27 -22.72 15.42
CA ILE A 198 -8.04 -21.71 14.38
C ILE A 198 -6.51 -21.54 14.29
N ILE A 199 -5.92 -22.23 13.33
CA ILE A 199 -4.54 -22.04 12.89
C ILE A 199 -4.62 -21.01 11.76
N ILE A 200 -4.01 -19.84 11.91
CA ILE A 200 -3.78 -18.94 10.78
C ILE A 200 -2.29 -18.58 10.76
N LEU A 201 -1.71 -18.73 9.58
CA LEU A 201 -0.29 -18.56 9.28
C LEU A 201 0.07 -17.07 9.31
N ILE A 202 1.22 -16.82 9.93
CA ILE A 202 1.79 -15.52 10.24
C ILE A 202 2.66 -15.12 9.06
N ASP A 203 2.38 -13.99 8.39
CA ASP A 203 3.31 -13.49 7.36
C ASP A 203 3.71 -12.01 7.50
N GLN A 204 2.84 -11.12 7.98
CA GLN A 204 3.16 -9.68 8.08
C GLN A 204 2.70 -9.05 9.40
N ALA A 205 2.99 -9.73 10.51
CA ALA A 205 2.94 -9.06 11.79
C ALA A 205 4.10 -8.06 11.81
N GLY A 206 3.80 -6.76 12.01
CA GLY A 206 4.80 -5.71 12.18
C GLY A 206 6.01 -6.19 12.98
N THR A 207 7.18 -5.64 12.69
CA THR A 207 8.52 -6.17 13.03
C THR A 207 8.78 -6.59 14.49
N ASN A 208 7.88 -6.28 15.43
CA ASN A 208 7.98 -6.61 16.84
C ASN A 208 7.12 -7.82 17.25
N ARG A 209 7.77 -8.84 17.82
CA ARG A 209 7.14 -10.11 18.26
C ARG A 209 7.11 -10.28 19.77
N ASP A 210 7.22 -9.20 20.54
CA ASP A 210 7.09 -9.28 21.99
C ASP A 210 5.69 -9.73 22.41
N LYS A 211 5.61 -10.40 23.56
CA LYS A 211 4.37 -11.04 24.05
C LYS A 211 3.18 -10.07 24.13
N THR A 212 3.42 -8.83 24.55
CA THR A 212 2.37 -7.82 24.71
C THR A 212 1.79 -7.47 23.35
N THR A 213 2.66 -7.16 22.39
CA THR A 213 2.25 -6.87 21.01
C THR A 213 1.45 -8.02 20.40
N VAL A 214 1.89 -9.27 20.55
CA VAL A 214 1.15 -10.44 20.04
C VAL A 214 -0.21 -10.62 20.72
N ASP A 215 -0.28 -10.48 22.05
CA ASP A 215 -1.52 -10.68 22.80
C ASP A 215 -2.54 -9.57 22.46
N ASP A 216 -2.12 -8.31 22.40
CA ASP A 216 -2.97 -7.17 21.99
C ASP A 216 -3.57 -7.37 20.61
N THR A 217 -2.74 -7.88 19.70
CA THR A 217 -3.09 -8.14 18.30
C THR A 217 -4.11 -9.27 18.17
N THR A 218 -3.86 -10.37 18.87
CA THR A 218 -4.79 -11.52 18.91
C THR A 218 -6.13 -11.11 19.51
N ASN A 219 -6.12 -10.27 20.55
CA ASN A 219 -7.33 -9.79 21.20
C ASN A 219 -8.17 -8.92 20.26
N ARG A 220 -7.57 -8.04 19.45
CA ARG A 220 -8.28 -7.26 18.44
C ARG A 220 -8.98 -8.15 17.42
N ILE A 221 -8.28 -9.14 16.88
CA ILE A 221 -8.90 -10.06 15.92
C ILE A 221 -10.01 -10.88 16.56
N ASN A 222 -9.81 -11.38 17.79
CA ASN A 222 -10.82 -12.15 18.50
C ASN A 222 -12.13 -11.35 18.68
N ARG A 223 -12.04 -10.03 18.93
CA ARG A 223 -13.21 -9.14 19.00
C ARG A 223 -13.97 -9.04 17.68
N LEU A 224 -13.26 -9.10 16.56
CA LEU A 224 -13.85 -8.94 15.23
C LEU A 224 -14.36 -10.25 14.63
N LEU A 225 -13.79 -11.40 14.98
CA LEU A 225 -14.05 -12.70 14.33
C LEU A 225 -15.52 -13.11 14.26
N TYR A 226 -16.32 -12.74 15.26
CA TYR A 226 -17.75 -13.07 15.31
C TYR A 226 -18.65 -11.91 14.81
N LYS A 227 -18.04 -10.80 14.42
CA LYS A 227 -18.72 -9.59 13.92
C LYS A 227 -18.61 -9.41 12.42
N ILE A 228 -17.71 -10.14 11.76
CA ILE A 228 -17.43 -10.09 10.33
C ILE A 228 -17.73 -11.42 9.65
N ARG A 229 -17.83 -11.41 8.31
CA ARG A 229 -18.00 -12.66 7.54
C ARG A 229 -16.75 -13.51 7.57
N SER A 230 -15.59 -12.89 7.33
CA SER A 230 -14.30 -13.58 7.20
C SER A 230 -13.14 -12.59 7.24
N ILE A 231 -11.95 -13.11 7.51
CA ILE A 231 -10.67 -12.37 7.46
C ILE A 231 -9.84 -12.89 6.30
N ARG A 232 -9.13 -11.98 5.63
CA ARG A 232 -8.01 -12.26 4.74
C ARG A 232 -6.74 -11.70 5.36
N MET A 233 -5.63 -12.32 5.05
CA MET A 233 -4.27 -11.88 5.39
C MET A 233 -3.48 -12.13 4.13
N CYS A 234 -3.21 -11.07 3.37
CA CYS A 234 -2.72 -11.11 2.01
C CYS A 234 -1.25 -10.67 1.91
N GLY A 235 -0.69 -10.09 2.96
CA GLY A 235 0.73 -9.76 3.09
C GLY A 235 1.21 -8.56 2.28
N SER A 236 0.31 -7.64 1.90
CA SER A 236 0.65 -6.35 1.27
C SER A 236 -0.41 -5.31 1.63
N LEU A 237 -0.02 -4.30 2.41
CA LEU A 237 -0.96 -3.28 2.88
C LEU A 237 -1.44 -2.39 1.73
N ALA A 238 -0.58 -2.07 0.76
CA ALA A 238 -0.95 -1.27 -0.40
C ALA A 238 -2.03 -1.98 -1.25
N LEU A 239 -1.89 -3.30 -1.48
CA LEU A 239 -2.89 -4.09 -2.19
C LEU A 239 -4.16 -4.30 -1.36
N ASN A 240 -4.06 -4.41 -0.04
CA ASN A 240 -5.21 -4.48 0.85
C ASN A 240 -6.09 -3.23 0.71
N MET A 241 -5.49 -2.03 0.73
CA MET A 241 -6.20 -0.76 0.49
C MET A 241 -6.81 -0.71 -0.91
N CYS A 242 -6.08 -1.13 -1.94
CA CYS A 242 -6.58 -1.20 -3.31
C CYS A 242 -7.75 -2.18 -3.45
N GLY A 243 -7.72 -3.29 -2.72
CA GLY A 243 -8.80 -4.27 -2.63
C GLY A 243 -10.07 -3.67 -2.05
N VAL A 244 -9.96 -2.82 -1.03
CA VAL A 244 -11.10 -2.05 -0.50
C VAL A 244 -11.58 -1.03 -1.54
N ALA A 245 -10.66 -0.31 -2.18
CA ALA A 245 -10.96 0.71 -3.18
C ALA A 245 -11.74 0.17 -4.39
N CYS A 246 -11.52 -1.09 -4.78
CA CYS A 246 -12.26 -1.74 -5.87
C CYS A 246 -13.40 -2.66 -5.39
N GLY A 247 -13.74 -2.63 -4.10
CA GLY A 247 -14.85 -3.37 -3.53
C GLY A 247 -14.67 -4.89 -3.46
N ARG A 248 -13.43 -5.39 -3.63
CA ARG A 248 -13.08 -6.80 -3.38
C ARG A 248 -13.05 -7.12 -1.90
N LEU A 249 -12.72 -6.10 -1.10
CA LEU A 249 -12.67 -6.11 0.34
C LEU A 249 -13.56 -4.96 0.85
N ASP A 250 -13.99 -5.06 2.10
CA ASP A 250 -14.89 -4.06 2.68
C ASP A 250 -14.18 -3.19 3.73
N LEU A 251 -13.16 -3.76 4.39
CA LEU A 251 -12.37 -3.09 5.41
C LEU A 251 -10.95 -3.68 5.45
N CYS A 252 -9.96 -2.81 5.67
CA CYS A 252 -8.59 -3.17 6.01
C CYS A 252 -8.16 -2.42 7.28
N TYR A 253 -7.31 -3.02 8.11
CA TYR A 253 -6.59 -2.27 9.14
C TYR A 253 -5.26 -2.91 9.46
N GLU A 254 -4.29 -2.08 9.84
CA GLU A 254 -2.97 -2.50 10.25
C GLU A 254 -2.36 -1.51 11.24
N ILE A 255 -1.68 -2.03 12.26
CA ILE A 255 -0.98 -1.28 13.29
C ILE A 255 0.46 -1.78 13.33
N GLY A 256 1.42 -0.87 13.18
CA GLY A 256 2.84 -1.18 13.20
C GLY A 256 3.43 -1.56 11.84
N PHE A 257 2.79 -1.19 10.73
CA PHE A 257 3.35 -1.32 9.37
C PHE A 257 4.70 -0.60 9.24
N GLY A 258 5.50 -0.93 8.23
CA GLY A 258 6.91 -0.52 8.11
C GLY A 258 7.10 0.99 8.08
N GLY A 259 6.37 1.69 7.21
CA GLY A 259 6.50 3.13 7.07
C GLY A 259 5.43 3.76 6.18
N PRO A 260 5.51 5.07 5.92
CA PRO A 260 4.50 5.77 5.13
C PRO A 260 4.37 5.24 3.69
N TRP A 261 5.38 4.56 3.16
CA TRP A 261 5.38 3.95 1.83
C TRP A 261 4.32 2.85 1.65
N ASP A 262 3.97 2.13 2.71
CA ASP A 262 2.94 1.07 2.72
C ASP A 262 1.54 1.62 2.45
N VAL A 263 1.29 2.90 2.78
CA VAL A 263 -0.05 3.49 2.81
C VAL A 263 -0.21 4.75 1.97
N ALA A 264 0.86 5.45 1.63
CA ALA A 264 0.78 6.76 0.95
C ALA A 264 -0.01 6.69 -0.36
N ALA A 265 0.30 5.72 -1.22
CA ALA A 265 -0.39 5.53 -2.49
C ALA A 265 -1.81 4.98 -2.30
N GLY A 266 -1.95 3.93 -1.49
CA GLY A 266 -3.23 3.27 -1.21
C GLY A 266 -4.25 4.21 -0.57
N ALA A 267 -3.82 5.19 0.23
CA ALA A 267 -4.70 6.18 0.86
C ALA A 267 -5.41 7.04 -0.18
N VAL A 268 -4.68 7.58 -1.16
CA VAL A 268 -5.26 8.38 -2.26
C VAL A 268 -6.22 7.52 -3.07
N ILE A 269 -5.82 6.29 -3.41
CA ILE A 269 -6.64 5.37 -4.21
C ILE A 269 -7.95 5.04 -3.50
N LEU A 270 -7.92 4.74 -2.20
CA LEU A 270 -9.11 4.41 -1.43
C LEU A 270 -10.04 5.61 -1.26
N GLN A 271 -9.50 6.79 -0.95
CA GLN A 271 -10.30 8.02 -0.80
C GLN A 271 -10.99 8.40 -2.11
N GLU A 272 -10.27 8.36 -3.23
CA GLU A 272 -10.81 8.68 -4.55
C GLU A 272 -11.81 7.65 -5.09
N ALA A 273 -11.78 6.42 -4.56
CA ALA A 273 -12.81 5.41 -4.80
C ALA A 273 -14.07 5.58 -3.92
N GLY A 274 -14.13 6.63 -3.08
CA GLY A 274 -15.23 6.90 -2.16
C GLY A 274 -15.17 6.12 -0.84
N GLY A 275 -14.01 5.54 -0.52
CA GLY A 275 -13.72 4.96 0.78
C GLY A 275 -13.23 6.00 1.79
N LEU A 276 -12.96 5.53 3.01
CA LEU A 276 -12.41 6.31 4.11
C LEU A 276 -11.08 5.71 4.54
N VAL A 277 -10.15 6.58 4.93
CA VAL A 277 -8.87 6.22 5.57
C VAL A 277 -8.82 6.97 6.91
N PHE A 278 -8.55 6.28 8.00
CA PHE A 278 -8.65 6.81 9.36
C PHE A 278 -7.73 6.04 10.32
N ASP A 279 -7.50 6.60 11.51
CA ASP A 279 -6.79 5.86 12.56
C ASP A 279 -7.70 4.77 13.14
N PRO A 280 -7.22 3.54 13.43
CA PRO A 280 -8.04 2.46 14.00
C PRO A 280 -8.78 2.82 15.30
N SER A 281 -8.31 3.82 16.06
CA SER A 281 -9.00 4.37 17.25
C SER A 281 -10.19 5.29 16.92
N GLY A 282 -10.42 5.58 15.63
CA GLY A 282 -11.48 6.46 15.12
C GLY A 282 -11.01 7.88 14.78
N GLY A 283 -9.77 8.23 15.13
CA GLY A 283 -9.17 9.53 14.84
C GLY A 283 -8.88 9.78 13.35
N GLU A 284 -8.34 10.97 13.08
CA GLU A 284 -7.87 11.35 11.75
C GLU A 284 -6.67 10.50 11.31
N PHE A 285 -6.57 10.23 10.01
CA PHE A 285 -5.44 9.50 9.46
C PHE A 285 -4.17 10.37 9.51
N ASP A 286 -3.13 9.84 10.14
CA ASP A 286 -1.78 10.39 10.09
C ASP A 286 -0.86 9.40 9.36
N LEU A 287 -0.35 9.85 8.22
CA LEU A 287 0.52 9.10 7.32
C LEU A 287 1.78 8.55 8.02
N MET A 288 2.29 9.26 9.02
CA MET A 288 3.54 8.90 9.71
C MET A 288 3.30 8.08 10.99
N SER A 289 2.05 7.88 11.40
CA SER A 289 1.70 7.28 12.71
C SER A 289 1.88 5.77 12.80
N ARG A 290 2.13 5.08 11.67
CA ARG A 290 2.20 3.62 11.56
C ARG A 290 0.92 2.92 12.03
N ARG A 291 -0.24 3.58 11.92
CA ARG A 291 -1.56 2.99 12.20
C ARG A 291 -2.56 3.46 11.17
N MET A 292 -3.29 2.53 10.57
CA MET A 292 -4.27 2.88 9.55
C MET A 292 -5.39 1.84 9.51
N ALA A 293 -6.60 2.34 9.34
CA ALA A 293 -7.75 1.57 8.90
C ALA A 293 -8.34 2.22 7.65
N GLY A 294 -8.80 1.39 6.72
CA GLY A 294 -9.44 1.77 5.48
C GLY A 294 -10.75 1.01 5.31
N SER A 295 -11.82 1.68 4.92
CA SER A 295 -13.11 1.01 4.71
C SER A 295 -13.95 1.73 3.67
N ASN A 296 -15.08 1.14 3.28
CA ASN A 296 -16.13 1.92 2.64
C ASN A 296 -16.74 2.95 3.62
N SER A 297 -17.53 3.88 3.09
CA SER A 297 -18.14 4.97 3.89
C SER A 297 -19.14 4.54 4.97
N LEU A 298 -19.53 3.25 5.02
CA LEU A 298 -20.60 2.74 5.88
C LEU A 298 -20.08 1.92 7.08
N LEU A 299 -18.82 1.49 7.04
CA LEU A 299 -18.27 0.55 8.03
C LEU A 299 -17.36 1.18 9.08
N LYS A 300 -16.87 2.42 8.88
CA LYS A 300 -15.94 3.10 9.83
C LYS A 300 -16.44 3.05 11.28
N ASP A 301 -17.63 3.61 11.55
CA ASP A 301 -18.12 3.76 12.93
C ASP A 301 -18.41 2.40 13.59
N LYS A 302 -18.89 1.43 12.81
CA LYS A 302 -19.14 0.06 13.29
C LYS A 302 -17.83 -0.62 13.66
N PHE A 303 -16.80 -0.48 12.82
CA PHE A 303 -15.49 -1.04 13.10
C PHE A 303 -14.82 -0.42 14.32
N VAL A 304 -14.78 0.92 14.40
CA VAL A 304 -14.17 1.65 15.52
C VAL A 304 -14.81 1.25 16.85
N LYS A 305 -16.14 1.14 16.87
CA LYS A 305 -16.88 0.68 18.06
C LYS A 305 -16.45 -0.72 18.50
N GLU A 306 -16.44 -1.68 17.56
CA GLU A 306 -16.13 -3.08 17.88
C GLU A 306 -14.66 -3.30 18.23
N LEU A 307 -13.76 -2.46 17.72
CA LEU A 307 -12.33 -2.49 18.09
C LEU A 307 -12.07 -1.84 19.46
N GLY A 308 -12.78 -0.73 19.74
CA GLY A 308 -12.59 0.13 20.91
C GLY A 308 -13.20 -0.37 22.22
N ASP A 309 -14.08 -1.37 22.22
CA ASP A 309 -14.65 -1.93 23.45
C ASP A 309 -13.59 -2.69 24.27
N THR A 310 -12.92 -1.97 25.17
CA THR A 310 -12.23 -2.52 26.34
C THR A 310 -13.24 -2.65 27.49
N ASN A 311 -14.02 -3.73 27.51
CA ASN A 311 -14.68 -4.20 28.72
C ASN A 311 -13.89 -5.39 29.30
#